data_AF-A0A831NRN8-F1
#
_entry.id   AF-A0A831NRN8-F1
#
_cell.length_a   1.000
_cell.length_b   1.000
_cell.length_c   1.000
_cell.angle_alpha   90.00
_cell.angle_beta   90.00
_cell.angle_gamma   90.00
#
_symmetry.space_group_name_H-M   'P 1'
#
loop_
_entity.id
_entity.type
_entity.pdbx_description
1 polymer ?
#
loop_
_entity_poly.entity_id
_entity_poly.type
_entity_poly.pdbx_seq_one_letter_code
_entity_poly.pdbx_strand_id
1 'polypeptide(L)'
;MPCLTKLQRLKLLICSITRNSTRNLKMQDKFKIPLFDVDWTLLKGGDIGNKVHHEAFDYALHTVYNQPTASQKEVMGQGKIDTQILIETLALHGVSEEEAKIKMPQAIEAMIKYFNEHANEGTYTPMPGVVALLSALKAHGDTLGLLTGNVAEISWNKLARAGIKDFFSFGAFGSMAFKRVDLIEIARQQVSKILKEDVPLERLVIIGDAPLDIACARAGGIPVIAVGAGHHKIHELMHADLAVESLEEKDKILKFLNA
;
A
#
# COMPACT_ATOMS: atom_id res chain seq x y z
N MET A 1 -51.78 -26.55 -12.80
CA MET A 1 -50.67 -25.96 -12.04
C MET A 1 -51.24 -24.87 -11.14
N PRO A 2 -51.08 -24.90 -9.81
CA PRO A 2 -51.67 -23.87 -8.96
C PRO A 2 -50.91 -22.55 -9.12
N CYS A 3 -51.62 -21.49 -9.44
CA CYS A 3 -51.06 -20.14 -9.58
C CYS A 3 -50.80 -19.56 -8.18
N LEU A 4 -49.54 -19.25 -7.87
CA LEU A 4 -49.15 -18.68 -6.58
C LEU A 4 -49.87 -17.35 -6.32
N THR A 5 -50.44 -17.23 -5.13
CA THR A 5 -51.11 -16.01 -4.65
C THR A 5 -50.12 -14.85 -4.52
N LYS A 6 -50.61 -13.62 -4.57
CA LYS A 6 -49.80 -12.38 -4.48
C LYS A 6 -48.92 -12.36 -3.22
N LEU A 7 -49.43 -12.88 -2.11
CA LEU A 7 -48.71 -12.98 -0.83
C LEU A 7 -47.58 -14.04 -0.85
N GLN A 8 -47.78 -15.17 -1.54
CA GLN A 8 -46.76 -16.21 -1.72
C GLN A 8 -45.62 -15.73 -2.61
N ARG A 9 -45.91 -14.95 -3.67
CA ARG A 9 -44.88 -14.32 -4.52
C ARG A 9 -44.04 -13.30 -3.74
N LEU A 10 -44.68 -12.50 -2.88
CA LEU A 10 -43.98 -11.53 -2.03
C LEU A 10 -43.06 -12.21 -1.01
N LYS A 11 -43.51 -13.30 -0.38
CA LYS A 11 -42.67 -14.11 0.53
C LYS A 11 -41.47 -14.74 -0.19
N LEU A 12 -41.65 -15.23 -1.41
CA LEU A 12 -40.56 -15.78 -2.22
C LEU A 12 -39.54 -14.71 -2.63
N LEU A 13 -39.99 -13.51 -2.98
CA LEU A 13 -39.13 -12.38 -3.34
C LEU A 13 -38.32 -11.88 -2.13
N ILE A 14 -38.97 -11.69 -0.98
CA ILE A 14 -38.28 -11.30 0.27
C ILE A 14 -37.27 -12.38 0.69
N CYS A 15 -37.63 -13.66 0.54
CA CYS A 15 -36.77 -14.79 0.86
C CYS A 15 -35.60 -14.97 -0.14
N SER A 16 -35.74 -14.53 -1.41
CA SER A 16 -34.63 -14.53 -2.36
C SER A 16 -33.69 -13.34 -2.16
N ILE A 17 -34.23 -12.16 -1.81
CA ILE A 17 -33.44 -10.95 -1.48
C ILE A 17 -32.62 -11.19 -0.21
N THR A 18 -33.23 -11.74 0.85
CA THR A 18 -32.50 -12.09 2.08
C THR A 18 -31.48 -13.20 1.87
N ARG A 19 -31.77 -14.21 1.03
CA ARG A 19 -30.79 -15.25 0.66
C ARG A 19 -29.63 -14.72 -0.19
N ASN A 20 -29.85 -13.79 -1.12
CA ASN A 20 -28.78 -13.16 -1.90
C ASN A 20 -27.93 -12.22 -1.04
N SER A 21 -28.56 -11.44 -0.15
CA SER A 21 -27.85 -10.57 0.79
C SER A 21 -26.97 -11.37 1.75
N THR A 22 -27.49 -12.46 2.34
CA THR A 22 -26.72 -13.33 3.24
C THR A 22 -25.65 -14.17 2.52
N ARG A 23 -25.85 -14.54 1.23
CA ARG A 23 -24.79 -15.17 0.42
C ARG A 23 -23.67 -14.21 0.07
N ASN A 24 -23.97 -12.96 -0.27
CA ASN A 24 -22.97 -11.93 -0.54
C ASN A 24 -22.16 -11.61 0.71
N LEU A 25 -22.81 -11.44 1.87
CA LEU A 25 -22.14 -11.21 3.15
C LEU A 25 -21.21 -12.39 3.51
N LYS A 26 -21.68 -13.65 3.43
CA LYS A 26 -20.85 -14.83 3.72
C LYS A 26 -19.74 -15.13 2.71
N MET A 27 -19.83 -14.61 1.48
CA MET A 27 -18.74 -14.70 0.50
C MET A 27 -17.67 -13.65 0.75
N GLN A 28 -18.06 -12.44 1.18
CA GLN A 28 -17.13 -11.35 1.48
C GLN A 28 -16.22 -11.66 2.68
N ASP A 29 -16.68 -12.48 3.63
CA ASP A 29 -15.88 -12.97 4.78
C ASP A 29 -14.67 -13.85 4.39
N LYS A 30 -14.58 -14.34 3.15
CA LYS A 30 -13.51 -15.25 2.72
C LYS A 30 -12.36 -14.59 1.95
N PHE A 31 -12.56 -13.40 1.39
CA PHE A 31 -11.58 -12.82 0.49
C PHE A 31 -10.61 -11.93 1.24
N LYS A 32 -9.33 -12.19 1.02
CA LYS A 32 -8.25 -11.34 1.51
C LYS A 32 -8.24 -10.02 0.76
N ILE A 33 -7.94 -8.95 1.48
CA ILE A 33 -7.85 -7.57 1.01
C ILE A 33 -6.36 -7.25 0.82
N PRO A 34 -5.89 -7.13 -0.43
CA PRO A 34 -4.50 -6.86 -0.70
C PRO A 34 -4.16 -5.38 -0.43
N LEU A 35 -3.05 -5.18 0.27
CA LEU A 35 -2.43 -3.90 0.58
C LEU A 35 -1.08 -3.85 -0.14
N PHE A 36 -0.99 -3.09 -1.22
CA PHE A 36 0.20 -3.04 -2.05
C PHE A 36 1.18 -1.96 -1.57
N ASP A 37 2.46 -2.33 -1.45
CA ASP A 37 3.54 -1.34 -1.48
C ASP A 37 3.68 -0.75 -2.90
N VAL A 38 4.40 0.38 -3.03
CA VAL A 38 4.48 1.14 -4.28
C VAL A 38 5.81 0.89 -4.99
N ASP A 39 6.93 1.24 -4.38
CA ASP A 39 8.21 1.27 -5.07
C ASP A 39 8.78 -0.15 -5.12
N TRP A 40 9.30 -0.55 -6.29
CA TRP A 40 9.73 -1.93 -6.59
C TRP A 40 8.64 -3.01 -6.56
N THR A 41 7.44 -2.69 -6.07
CA THR A 41 6.27 -3.58 -6.10
C THR A 41 5.31 -3.22 -7.25
N LEU A 42 4.69 -2.04 -7.20
CA LEU A 42 3.78 -1.56 -8.24
C LEU A 42 4.50 -0.77 -9.33
N LEU A 43 5.47 0.05 -8.96
CA LEU A 43 6.22 0.91 -9.86
C LEU A 43 7.71 0.57 -9.80
N LYS A 44 8.44 0.80 -10.89
CA LYS A 44 9.90 0.76 -10.85
C LYS A 44 10.38 1.72 -9.77
N GLY A 45 11.27 1.24 -8.89
CA GLY A 45 11.89 2.05 -7.85
C GLY A 45 13.28 2.55 -8.24
N GLY A 46 14.12 2.80 -7.22
CA GLY A 46 15.50 3.24 -7.39
C GLY A 46 15.63 4.67 -7.94
N ASP A 47 16.84 5.07 -8.35
CA ASP A 47 17.08 6.45 -8.79
C ASP A 47 16.20 6.87 -9.98
N ILE A 48 15.79 5.94 -10.85
CA ILE A 48 14.90 6.27 -11.99
C ILE A 48 13.45 6.50 -11.51
N GLY A 49 12.92 5.58 -10.71
CA GLY A 49 11.53 5.62 -10.25
C GLY A 49 11.26 6.61 -9.12
N ASN A 50 12.29 6.92 -8.34
CA ASN A 50 12.21 7.71 -7.13
C ASN A 50 13.00 9.01 -7.17
N LYS A 51 13.60 9.42 -8.31
CA LYS A 51 14.39 10.66 -8.44
C LYS A 51 13.73 11.84 -7.70
N VAL A 52 12.52 12.21 -8.14
CA VAL A 52 11.82 13.39 -7.62
C VAL A 52 11.43 13.20 -6.15
N HIS A 53 11.15 11.96 -5.73
CA HIS A 53 10.85 11.69 -4.32
C HIS A 53 12.10 11.86 -3.44
N HIS A 54 13.25 11.32 -3.87
CA HIS A 54 14.53 11.49 -3.17
C HIS A 54 14.95 12.96 -3.11
N GLU A 55 14.76 13.71 -4.20
CA GLU A 55 15.03 15.15 -4.22
C GLU A 55 14.09 15.93 -3.29
N ALA A 56 12.83 15.48 -3.14
CA ALA A 56 11.89 16.06 -2.19
C ALA A 56 12.33 15.86 -0.72
N PHE A 57 12.90 14.69 -0.40
CA PHE A 57 13.54 14.47 0.92
C PHE A 57 14.66 15.46 1.16
N ASP A 58 15.61 15.53 0.22
CA ASP A 58 16.78 16.39 0.35
C ASP A 58 16.33 17.86 0.48
N TYR A 59 15.34 18.29 -0.31
CA TYR A 59 14.73 19.62 -0.17
C TYR A 59 14.18 19.89 1.23
N ALA A 60 13.43 18.95 1.82
CA ALA A 60 12.89 19.11 3.17
C ALA A 60 13.99 19.13 4.24
N LEU A 61 15.00 18.26 4.13
CA LEU A 61 16.18 18.27 5.01
C LEU A 61 16.88 19.63 4.97
N HIS A 62 17.05 20.19 3.77
CA HIS A 62 17.80 21.44 3.57
C HIS A 62 17.02 22.66 4.03
N THR A 63 15.72 22.72 3.74
CA THR A 63 14.89 23.93 3.94
C THR A 63 14.15 23.98 5.27
N VAL A 64 13.77 22.83 5.84
CA VAL A 64 13.01 22.78 7.11
C VAL A 64 13.94 22.57 8.30
N TYR A 65 14.98 21.74 8.12
CA TYR A 65 15.91 21.40 9.20
C TYR A 65 17.25 22.13 9.13
N ASN A 66 17.48 22.95 8.09
CA ASN A 66 18.74 23.65 7.85
C ASN A 66 19.94 22.69 7.79
N GLN A 67 19.77 21.52 7.16
CA GLN A 67 20.80 20.51 6.99
C GLN A 67 21.25 20.41 5.52
N PRO A 68 22.00 21.39 4.97
CA PRO A 68 22.28 21.50 3.54
C PRO A 68 23.15 20.37 2.96
N THR A 69 23.81 19.59 3.83
CA THR A 69 24.64 18.45 3.43
C THR A 69 23.97 17.11 3.65
N ALA A 70 22.81 17.07 4.32
CA ALA A 70 22.09 15.83 4.57
C ALA A 70 21.45 15.31 3.29
N SER A 71 21.41 13.98 3.17
CA SER A 71 20.70 13.33 2.08
C SER A 71 20.06 12.04 2.57
N GLN A 72 18.87 11.73 2.05
CA GLN A 72 18.21 10.46 2.35
C GLN A 72 19.06 9.23 1.93
N LYS A 73 20.03 9.42 1.03
CA LYS A 73 20.98 8.37 0.61
C LYS A 73 21.94 7.92 1.72
N GLU A 74 22.03 8.66 2.83
CA GLU A 74 22.90 8.32 3.97
C GLU A 74 22.34 7.16 4.80
N VAL A 75 21.06 6.80 4.61
CA VAL A 75 20.40 5.69 5.30
C VAL A 75 19.87 4.67 4.31
N MET A 76 19.81 3.40 4.72
CA MET A 76 19.11 2.37 3.95
C MET A 76 17.60 2.58 4.06
N GLY A 77 16.99 3.18 3.04
CA GLY A 77 15.57 3.54 3.03
C GLY A 77 14.60 2.42 2.60
N GLN A 78 15.08 1.35 1.95
CA GLN A 78 14.20 0.32 1.40
C GLN A 78 13.30 -0.28 2.49
N GLY A 79 11.98 -0.32 2.24
CA GLY A 79 10.99 -0.86 3.16
C GLY A 79 10.76 -0.05 4.44
N LYS A 80 11.41 1.10 4.63
CA LYS A 80 11.09 2.05 5.71
C LYS A 80 9.95 2.96 5.29
N ILE A 81 9.50 3.78 6.23
CA ILE A 81 8.54 4.85 5.96
C ILE A 81 9.26 6.21 5.96
N ASP A 82 8.74 7.18 5.22
CA ASP A 82 9.41 8.47 5.00
C ASP A 82 9.72 9.21 6.29
N THR A 83 8.81 9.18 7.27
CA THR A 83 9.02 9.79 8.58
C THR A 83 10.18 9.13 9.33
N GLN A 84 10.37 7.81 9.19
CA GLN A 84 11.49 7.07 9.76
C GLN A 84 12.80 7.44 9.04
N ILE A 85 12.79 7.53 7.70
CA ILE A 85 13.96 7.93 6.90
C ILE A 85 14.41 9.34 7.28
N LEU A 86 13.48 10.29 7.40
CA LEU A 86 13.77 11.65 7.86
C LEU A 86 14.41 11.64 9.25
N ILE A 87 13.81 10.96 10.23
CA ILE A 87 14.33 10.89 11.61
C ILE A 87 15.75 10.29 11.63
N GLU A 88 15.95 9.17 10.96
CA GLU A 88 17.26 8.49 10.95
C GLU A 88 18.33 9.32 10.25
N THR A 89 17.99 9.98 9.12
CA THR A 89 18.93 10.89 8.43
C THR A 89 19.28 12.07 9.34
N LEU A 90 18.28 12.72 9.92
CA LEU A 90 18.46 13.87 10.82
C LEU A 90 19.32 13.54 12.05
N ALA A 91 19.21 12.32 12.58
CA ALA A 91 20.03 11.86 13.69
C ALA A 91 21.53 11.82 13.33
N LEU A 92 21.89 11.48 12.08
CA LEU A 92 23.28 11.52 11.61
C LEU A 92 23.86 12.94 11.61
N HIS A 93 23.00 13.96 11.52
CA HIS A 93 23.36 15.38 11.50
C HIS A 93 23.11 16.08 12.84
N GLY A 94 22.96 15.31 13.93
CA GLY A 94 22.86 15.83 15.29
C GLY A 94 21.50 16.46 15.65
N VAL A 95 20.47 16.27 14.82
CA VAL A 95 19.11 16.71 15.13
C VAL A 95 18.42 15.65 15.98
N SER A 96 17.84 16.07 17.11
CA SER A 96 17.14 15.15 18.01
C SER A 96 15.85 14.60 17.38
N GLU A 97 15.43 13.40 17.80
CA GLU A 97 14.15 12.82 17.36
C GLU A 97 12.95 13.71 17.72
N GLU A 98 12.99 14.39 18.86
CA GLU A 98 11.95 15.33 19.28
C GLU A 98 11.86 16.51 18.31
N GLU A 99 12.99 17.13 17.97
CA GLU A 99 13.03 18.21 16.99
C GLU A 99 12.56 17.75 15.61
N ALA A 100 12.99 16.56 15.18
CA ALA A 100 12.54 15.94 13.93
C ALA A 100 11.02 15.76 13.90
N LYS A 101 10.43 15.28 14.99
CA LYS A 101 8.97 15.06 15.09
C LYS A 101 8.19 16.37 15.12
N ILE A 102 8.68 17.39 15.83
CA ILE A 102 8.02 18.70 15.93
C ILE A 102 7.88 19.36 14.55
N LYS A 103 8.91 19.26 13.70
CA LYS A 103 8.94 19.86 12.35
C LYS A 103 8.46 18.91 11.25
N MET A 104 8.05 17.68 11.59
CA MET A 104 7.65 16.66 10.62
C MET A 104 6.50 17.12 9.70
N PRO A 105 5.42 17.78 10.18
CA PRO A 105 4.37 18.27 9.30
C PRO A 105 4.89 19.24 8.23
N GLN A 106 5.77 20.16 8.60
CA GLN A 106 6.41 21.11 7.67
C GLN A 106 7.33 20.41 6.68
N ALA A 107 8.07 19.37 7.13
CA ALA A 107 8.91 18.57 6.26
C ALA A 107 8.09 17.83 5.20
N ILE A 108 6.98 17.21 5.59
CA ILE A 108 6.06 16.53 4.67
C ILE A 108 5.45 17.52 3.68
N GLU A 109 5.04 18.71 4.13
CA GLU A 109 4.54 19.77 3.24
C GLU A 109 5.60 20.23 2.24
N ALA A 110 6.85 20.42 2.68
CA ALA A 110 7.98 20.75 1.82
C ALA A 110 8.25 19.65 0.78
N MET A 111 8.20 18.38 1.18
CA MET A 111 8.34 17.24 0.26
C MET A 111 7.23 17.24 -0.79
N ILE A 112 5.98 17.42 -0.38
CA ILE A 112 4.81 17.45 -1.28
C ILE A 112 4.95 18.60 -2.28
N LYS A 113 5.29 19.80 -1.80
CA LYS A 113 5.49 20.98 -2.63
C LYS A 113 6.56 20.72 -3.69
N TYR A 114 7.75 20.30 -3.26
CA TYR A 114 8.84 20.01 -4.19
C TYR A 114 8.42 18.96 -5.21
N PHE A 115 7.81 17.86 -4.74
CA PHE A 115 7.37 16.79 -5.62
C PHE A 115 6.38 17.29 -6.67
N ASN A 116 5.36 18.06 -6.28
CA ASN A 116 4.36 18.56 -7.22
C ASN A 116 4.94 19.51 -8.28
N GLU A 117 5.91 20.34 -7.90
CA GLU A 117 6.61 21.25 -8.83
C GLU A 117 7.47 20.48 -9.85
N HIS A 118 8.06 19.36 -9.46
CA HIS A 118 9.04 18.61 -10.27
C HIS A 118 8.50 17.26 -10.76
N ALA A 119 7.25 16.91 -10.50
CA ALA A 119 6.70 15.58 -10.76
C ALA A 119 6.81 15.16 -12.23
N ASN A 120 6.87 16.11 -13.18
CA ASN A 120 7.01 15.83 -14.61
C ASN A 120 8.44 15.42 -15.02
N GLU A 121 9.42 15.58 -14.13
CA GLU A 121 10.81 15.17 -14.34
C GLU A 121 11.06 13.72 -13.93
N GLY A 122 10.10 13.10 -13.24
CA GLY A 122 10.16 11.71 -12.80
C GLY A 122 9.67 10.73 -13.87
N THR A 123 10.05 9.46 -13.72
CA THR A 123 9.55 8.36 -14.54
C THR A 123 8.75 7.38 -13.69
N TYR A 124 7.48 7.19 -14.00
CA TYR A 124 6.56 6.36 -13.21
C TYR A 124 6.08 5.17 -14.05
N THR A 125 6.87 4.10 -14.06
CA THR A 125 6.60 2.92 -14.90
C THR A 125 6.10 1.77 -14.04
N PRO A 126 4.92 1.19 -14.34
CA PRO A 126 4.46 -0.03 -13.68
C PRO A 126 5.45 -1.20 -13.82
N MET A 127 5.59 -2.00 -12.77
CA MET A 127 6.34 -3.26 -12.83
C MET A 127 5.63 -4.28 -13.76
N PRO A 128 6.37 -5.25 -14.33
CA PRO A 128 5.77 -6.34 -15.10
C PRO A 128 4.66 -7.06 -14.32
N GLY A 129 3.54 -7.33 -14.99
CA GLY A 129 2.38 -8.02 -14.39
C GLY A 129 1.41 -7.14 -13.60
N VAL A 130 1.80 -5.92 -13.19
CA VAL A 130 0.96 -5.02 -12.35
C VAL A 130 -0.41 -4.76 -12.98
N VAL A 131 -0.45 -4.27 -14.21
CA VAL A 131 -1.71 -3.92 -14.88
C VAL A 131 -2.60 -5.15 -15.05
N ALA A 132 -2.00 -6.31 -15.38
CA ALA A 132 -2.74 -7.56 -15.57
C ALA A 132 -3.34 -8.09 -14.25
N LEU A 133 -2.58 -8.03 -13.15
CA LEU A 133 -3.03 -8.45 -11.82
C LEU A 133 -4.13 -7.51 -11.30
N LEU A 134 -3.89 -6.19 -11.32
CA LEU A 134 -4.86 -5.21 -10.84
C LEU A 134 -6.18 -5.26 -11.63
N SER A 135 -6.10 -5.51 -12.94
CA SER A 135 -7.30 -5.70 -13.78
C SER A 135 -8.07 -6.96 -13.39
N ALA A 136 -7.38 -8.06 -13.10
CA ALA A 136 -8.03 -9.30 -12.67
C ALA A 136 -8.73 -9.14 -11.30
N LEU A 137 -8.06 -8.51 -10.34
CA LEU A 137 -8.62 -8.20 -9.02
C LEU A 137 -9.84 -7.27 -9.12
N LYS A 138 -9.75 -6.22 -9.93
CA LYS A 138 -10.87 -5.29 -10.17
C LYS A 138 -12.05 -5.97 -10.86
N ALA A 139 -11.80 -6.87 -11.81
CA ALA A 139 -12.85 -7.66 -12.45
C ALA A 139 -13.54 -8.64 -11.49
N HIS A 140 -12.82 -9.11 -10.47
CA HIS A 140 -13.36 -9.95 -9.40
C HIS A 140 -14.19 -9.15 -8.36
N GLY A 141 -14.03 -7.82 -8.33
CA GLY A 141 -14.70 -6.94 -7.38
C GLY A 141 -13.94 -6.73 -6.07
N ASP A 142 -12.63 -7.05 -6.07
CA ASP A 142 -11.79 -6.90 -4.88
C ASP A 142 -11.57 -5.42 -4.53
N THR A 143 -11.57 -5.13 -3.23
CA THR A 143 -11.21 -3.80 -2.71
C THR A 143 -9.70 -3.75 -2.51
N LEU A 144 -9.02 -2.83 -3.20
CA LEU A 144 -7.56 -2.75 -3.18
C LEU A 144 -7.10 -1.52 -2.40
N GLY A 145 -6.12 -1.74 -1.52
CA GLY A 145 -5.49 -0.68 -0.72
C GLY A 145 -4.01 -0.54 -1.01
N LEU A 146 -3.46 0.60 -0.61
CA LEU A 146 -2.02 0.80 -0.52
C LEU A 146 -1.57 0.64 0.95
N LEU A 147 -0.40 0.06 1.16
CA LEU A 147 0.35 0.19 2.40
C LEU A 147 1.79 0.48 2.00
N THR A 148 2.17 1.75 2.05
CA THR A 148 3.46 2.22 1.52
C THR A 148 4.16 3.13 2.50
N GLY A 149 5.49 3.13 2.42
CA GLY A 149 6.34 4.02 3.19
C GLY A 149 6.31 5.46 2.71
N ASN A 150 5.81 5.70 1.50
CA ASN A 150 5.79 7.00 0.88
C ASN A 150 4.73 7.94 1.49
N VAL A 151 4.95 9.25 1.39
CA VAL A 151 3.94 10.29 1.64
C VAL A 151 2.70 10.04 0.77
N ALA A 152 1.51 10.26 1.34
CA ALA A 152 0.25 9.96 0.69
C ALA A 152 0.08 10.65 -0.68
N GLU A 153 0.29 11.97 -0.72
CA GLU A 153 0.10 12.74 -1.95
C GLU A 153 1.10 12.35 -3.04
N ILE A 154 2.36 12.12 -2.65
CA ILE A 154 3.41 11.64 -3.55
C ILE A 154 3.02 10.28 -4.14
N SER A 155 2.57 9.35 -3.29
CA SER A 155 2.13 8.01 -3.73
C SER A 155 0.98 8.07 -4.73
N TRP A 156 -0.05 8.86 -4.43
CA TRP A 156 -1.19 9.01 -5.32
C TRP A 156 -0.82 9.68 -6.64
N ASN A 157 0.08 10.66 -6.59
CA ASN A 157 0.56 11.36 -7.77
C ASN A 157 1.38 10.42 -8.67
N LYS A 158 2.31 9.63 -8.10
CA LYS A 158 3.04 8.57 -8.81
C LYS A 158 2.10 7.60 -9.53
N LEU A 159 1.10 7.07 -8.81
CA LEU A 159 0.13 6.12 -9.37
C LEU A 159 -0.76 6.74 -10.44
N ALA A 160 -1.13 8.02 -10.31
CA ALA A 160 -1.90 8.74 -11.32
C ALA A 160 -1.11 8.88 -12.63
N ARG A 161 0.17 9.27 -12.53
CA ARG A 161 1.06 9.40 -13.68
C ARG A 161 1.39 8.05 -14.33
N ALA A 162 1.41 6.98 -13.55
CA ALA A 162 1.54 5.61 -14.04
C ALA A 162 0.23 5.01 -14.60
N GLY A 163 -0.90 5.73 -14.51
CA GLY A 163 -2.20 5.27 -15.02
C GLY A 163 -2.86 4.15 -14.21
N ILE A 164 -2.44 3.92 -12.96
CA ILE A 164 -2.94 2.83 -12.11
C ILE A 164 -3.62 3.29 -10.81
N LYS A 165 -3.77 4.60 -10.60
CA LYS A 165 -4.44 5.15 -9.40
C LYS A 165 -5.86 4.61 -9.20
N ASP A 166 -6.65 4.48 -10.26
CA ASP A 166 -8.08 4.14 -10.18
C ASP A 166 -8.37 2.66 -9.87
N PHE A 167 -7.33 1.86 -9.63
CA PHE A 167 -7.49 0.51 -9.09
C PHE A 167 -7.64 0.51 -7.57
N PHE A 168 -7.17 1.54 -6.87
CA PHE A 168 -7.10 1.58 -5.42
C PHE A 168 -8.22 2.45 -4.83
N SER A 169 -8.80 1.99 -3.72
CA SER A 169 -9.89 2.68 -3.03
C SER A 169 -9.43 3.42 -1.77
N PHE A 170 -8.29 3.05 -1.21
CA PHE A 170 -7.77 3.59 0.06
C PHE A 170 -6.26 3.36 0.20
N GLY A 171 -5.68 3.85 1.29
CA GLY A 171 -4.30 3.51 1.63
C GLY A 171 -3.80 4.03 2.97
N ALA A 172 -2.79 3.35 3.52
CA ALA A 172 -2.00 3.80 4.64
C ALA A 172 -0.59 4.18 4.16
N PHE A 173 -0.11 5.33 4.61
CA PHE A 173 1.04 6.01 4.02
C PHE A 173 2.05 6.40 5.10
N GLY A 174 3.32 6.48 4.76
CA GLY A 174 4.37 6.77 5.74
C GLY A 174 4.23 8.11 6.45
N SER A 175 3.52 9.08 5.85
CA SER A 175 3.19 10.34 6.50
C SER A 175 2.14 10.23 7.62
N MET A 176 1.57 9.04 7.85
CA MET A 176 0.50 8.80 8.84
C MET A 176 0.99 8.15 10.14
N ALA A 177 2.26 7.70 10.18
CA ALA A 177 2.82 7.00 11.34
C ALA A 177 4.33 7.26 11.47
N PHE A 178 4.91 6.81 12.58
CA PHE A 178 6.37 6.79 12.78
C PHE A 178 6.96 5.37 12.76
N LYS A 179 6.10 4.34 12.71
CA LYS A 179 6.49 2.95 12.52
C LYS A 179 5.64 2.32 11.43
N ARG A 180 6.26 1.52 10.54
CA ARG A 180 5.55 0.89 9.42
C ARG A 180 4.40 -0.02 9.88
N VAL A 181 4.60 -0.74 10.97
CA VAL A 181 3.57 -1.66 11.52
C VAL A 181 2.28 -0.94 11.89
N ASP A 182 2.35 0.33 12.33
CA ASP A 182 1.18 1.12 12.69
C ASP A 182 0.28 1.42 11.47
N LEU A 183 0.84 1.35 10.25
CA LEU A 183 0.07 1.53 9.01
C LEU A 183 -0.96 0.40 8.79
N ILE A 184 -0.75 -0.78 9.36
CA ILE A 184 -1.67 -1.92 9.22
C ILE A 184 -3.03 -1.58 9.84
N GLU A 185 -3.03 -1.06 11.07
CA GLU A 185 -4.27 -0.70 11.76
C GLU A 185 -4.95 0.50 11.06
N ILE A 186 -4.18 1.46 10.55
CA ILE A 186 -4.70 2.57 9.75
C ILE A 186 -5.40 2.04 8.49
N ALA A 187 -4.77 1.12 7.76
CA ALA A 187 -5.35 0.48 6.57
C ALA A 187 -6.64 -0.28 6.93
N ARG A 188 -6.62 -1.05 8.03
CA ARG A 188 -7.79 -1.78 8.54
C ARG A 188 -8.97 -0.86 8.82
N GLN A 189 -8.72 0.25 9.51
CA GLN A 189 -9.76 1.23 9.84
C GLN A 189 -10.34 1.90 8.60
N GLN A 190 -9.51 2.21 7.60
CA GLN A 190 -9.98 2.79 6.34
C GLN A 190 -10.87 1.82 5.56
N VAL A 191 -10.42 0.57 5.38
CA VAL A 191 -11.21 -0.41 4.63
C VAL A 191 -12.49 -0.81 5.37
N SER A 192 -12.45 -0.89 6.70
CA SER A 192 -13.64 -1.12 7.54
C SER A 192 -14.71 -0.05 7.31
N LYS A 193 -14.31 1.22 7.18
CA LYS A 193 -15.24 2.32 6.86
C LYS A 193 -15.81 2.21 5.45
N ILE A 194 -15.00 1.80 4.47
CA ILE A 194 -15.43 1.65 3.07
C ILE A 194 -16.43 0.50 2.93
N LEU A 195 -16.11 -0.64 3.53
CA LEU A 195 -16.96 -1.84 3.49
C LEU A 195 -18.14 -1.78 4.46
N LYS A 196 -18.12 -0.83 5.41
CA LYS A 196 -19.12 -0.67 6.48
C LYS A 196 -19.23 -1.94 7.34
N GLU A 197 -18.10 -2.57 7.61
CA GLU A 197 -17.95 -3.75 8.45
C GLU A 197 -16.68 -3.63 9.29
N ASP A 198 -16.59 -4.35 10.41
CA ASP A 198 -15.35 -4.45 11.18
C ASP A 198 -14.46 -5.51 10.54
N VAL A 199 -13.47 -5.07 9.76
CA VAL A 199 -12.59 -5.98 9.02
C VAL A 199 -11.57 -6.58 9.98
N PRO A 200 -11.51 -7.91 10.13
CA PRO A 200 -10.49 -8.58 10.92
C PRO A 200 -9.10 -8.46 10.27
N LEU A 201 -8.05 -8.40 11.09
CA LEU A 201 -6.67 -8.23 10.62
C LEU A 201 -6.25 -9.36 9.65
N GLU A 202 -6.72 -10.58 9.88
CA GLU A 202 -6.38 -11.78 9.10
C GLU A 202 -6.88 -11.70 7.65
N ARG A 203 -7.82 -10.77 7.36
CA ARG A 203 -8.25 -10.49 5.99
C ARG A 203 -7.28 -9.56 5.27
N LEU A 204 -6.43 -8.81 5.94
CA LEU A 204 -5.46 -7.95 5.25
C LEU A 204 -4.24 -8.75 4.80
N VAL A 205 -3.70 -8.44 3.63
CA VAL A 205 -2.49 -9.08 3.13
C VAL A 205 -1.56 -8.02 2.56
N ILE A 206 -0.34 -7.95 3.07
CA ILE A 206 0.69 -7.08 2.47
C ILE A 206 1.22 -7.73 1.19
N ILE A 207 1.37 -6.95 0.14
CA ILE A 207 2.09 -7.33 -1.08
C ILE A 207 3.24 -6.35 -1.26
N GLY A 208 4.48 -6.83 -1.16
CA GLY A 208 5.69 -5.99 -1.18
C GLY A 208 6.93 -6.73 -1.67
N ASP A 209 8.04 -6.03 -1.88
CA ASP A 209 9.29 -6.60 -2.42
C ASP A 209 10.42 -6.69 -1.39
N ALA A 210 10.26 -6.15 -0.18
CA ALA A 210 11.32 -6.06 0.81
C ALA A 210 11.16 -7.05 1.97
N PRO A 211 12.27 -7.53 2.58
CA PRO A 211 12.22 -8.24 3.87
C PRO A 211 11.49 -7.46 4.97
N LEU A 212 11.50 -6.12 4.89
CA LEU A 212 10.77 -5.25 5.81
C LEU A 212 9.24 -5.33 5.63
N ASP A 213 8.73 -5.68 4.45
CA ASP A 213 7.29 -5.96 4.27
C ASP A 213 6.89 -7.24 5.00
N ILE A 214 7.75 -8.26 4.92
CA ILE A 214 7.57 -9.51 5.68
C ILE A 214 7.62 -9.21 7.18
N ALA A 215 8.65 -8.47 7.65
CA ALA A 215 8.79 -8.13 9.05
C ALA A 215 7.58 -7.31 9.57
N CYS A 216 7.09 -6.35 8.77
CA CYS A 216 5.90 -5.56 9.07
C CYS A 216 4.66 -6.44 9.21
N ALA A 217 4.41 -7.32 8.24
CA ALA A 217 3.27 -8.23 8.25
C ALA A 217 3.29 -9.16 9.46
N ARG A 218 4.46 -9.73 9.80
CA ARG A 218 4.64 -10.59 10.98
C ARG A 218 4.40 -9.83 12.28
N ALA A 219 4.92 -8.60 12.39
CA ALA A 219 4.71 -7.77 13.56
C ALA A 219 3.23 -7.37 13.74
N GLY A 220 2.50 -7.19 12.64
CA GLY A 220 1.06 -6.88 12.64
C GLY A 220 0.15 -8.11 12.69
N GLY A 221 0.70 -9.33 12.66
CA GLY A 221 -0.10 -10.56 12.67
C GLY A 221 -0.92 -10.81 11.41
N ILE A 222 -0.48 -10.30 10.25
CA ILE A 222 -1.19 -10.44 8.98
C ILE A 222 -0.38 -11.25 7.95
N PRO A 223 -1.04 -11.91 6.97
CA PRO A 223 -0.33 -12.58 5.89
C PRO A 223 0.44 -11.62 4.96
N VAL A 224 1.44 -12.17 4.25
CA VAL A 224 2.27 -11.43 3.28
C VAL A 224 2.56 -12.24 2.03
N ILE A 225 2.47 -11.56 0.89
CA ILE A 225 2.97 -12.01 -0.41
C ILE A 225 4.21 -11.18 -0.74
N ALA A 226 5.37 -11.83 -0.86
CA ALA A 226 6.61 -11.17 -1.23
C ALA A 226 6.92 -11.35 -2.72
N VAL A 227 7.40 -10.29 -3.37
CA VAL A 227 7.58 -10.21 -4.83
C VAL A 227 9.07 -10.00 -5.17
N GLY A 228 9.71 -11.02 -5.75
CA GLY A 228 11.14 -11.03 -6.08
C GLY A 228 11.55 -10.28 -7.36
N ALA A 229 10.65 -9.50 -7.95
CA ALA A 229 10.93 -8.70 -9.14
C ALA A 229 11.51 -7.32 -8.81
N GLY A 230 11.52 -6.97 -7.51
CA GLY A 230 11.96 -5.69 -6.99
C GLY A 230 13.45 -5.59 -6.71
N HIS A 231 13.80 -4.94 -5.60
CA HIS A 231 15.18 -4.77 -5.16
C HIS A 231 15.79 -6.07 -4.66
N HIS A 232 15.01 -6.87 -3.93
CA HIS A 232 15.44 -8.14 -3.34
C HIS A 232 15.07 -9.34 -4.23
N LYS A 233 15.92 -10.37 -4.21
CA LYS A 233 15.67 -11.60 -4.95
C LYS A 233 14.80 -12.55 -4.15
N ILE A 234 14.07 -13.42 -4.85
CA ILE A 234 13.11 -14.35 -4.23
C ILE A 234 13.69 -15.20 -3.09
N HIS A 235 14.96 -15.59 -3.15
CA HIS A 235 15.61 -16.38 -2.10
C HIS A 235 15.70 -15.65 -0.76
N GLU A 236 15.74 -14.32 -0.77
CA GLU A 236 15.72 -13.45 0.43
C GLU A 236 14.30 -13.33 1.02
N LEU A 237 13.28 -13.73 0.25
CA LEU A 237 11.87 -13.49 0.52
C LEU A 237 11.09 -14.78 0.87
N MET A 238 11.79 -15.93 0.96
CA MET A 238 11.19 -17.25 1.17
C MET A 238 10.47 -17.43 2.52
N HIS A 239 10.58 -16.47 3.44
CA HIS A 239 9.91 -16.48 4.75
C HIS A 239 8.49 -15.87 4.72
N ALA A 240 8.06 -15.36 3.55
CA ALA A 240 6.69 -14.92 3.32
C ALA A 240 5.69 -16.10 3.28
N ASP A 241 4.39 -15.83 3.42
CA ASP A 241 3.36 -16.86 3.28
C ASP A 241 3.19 -17.32 1.82
N LEU A 242 3.49 -16.40 0.90
CA LEU A 242 3.71 -16.70 -0.51
C LEU A 242 4.87 -15.83 -1.01
N ALA A 243 5.81 -16.45 -1.72
CA ALA A 243 6.83 -15.75 -2.49
C ALA A 243 6.61 -16.01 -3.98
N VAL A 244 6.64 -14.95 -4.79
CA VAL A 244 6.54 -15.00 -6.26
C VAL A 244 7.72 -14.28 -6.89
N GLU A 245 8.17 -14.73 -8.06
CA GLU A 245 9.26 -14.08 -8.79
C GLU A 245 8.83 -12.73 -9.35
N SER A 246 7.58 -12.59 -9.78
CA SER A 246 7.02 -11.33 -10.25
C SER A 246 5.49 -11.32 -10.13
N LEU A 247 4.88 -10.15 -10.33
CA LEU A 247 3.43 -10.00 -10.38
C LEU A 247 2.80 -10.61 -11.65
N GLU A 248 3.62 -11.13 -12.59
CA GLU A 248 3.13 -11.90 -13.74
C GLU A 248 2.60 -13.28 -13.31
N GLU A 249 3.04 -13.78 -12.14
CA GLU A 249 2.52 -15.01 -11.52
C GLU A 249 1.13 -14.80 -10.87
N LYS A 250 0.27 -14.00 -11.51
CA LYS A 250 -1.04 -13.57 -11.00
C LYS A 250 -1.92 -14.73 -10.55
N ASP A 251 -1.85 -15.89 -11.20
CA ASP A 251 -2.69 -17.04 -10.85
C ASP A 251 -2.33 -17.61 -9.46
N LYS A 252 -1.05 -17.59 -9.08
CA LYS A 252 -0.61 -17.96 -7.72
C LYS A 252 -1.11 -16.96 -6.69
N ILE A 253 -1.01 -15.67 -7.02
CA ILE A 253 -1.45 -14.56 -6.15
C ILE A 253 -2.96 -14.64 -5.93
N LEU A 254 -3.76 -14.74 -7.00
CA LEU A 254 -5.22 -14.85 -6.95
C LEU A 254 -5.64 -16.10 -6.16
N LYS A 255 -4.97 -17.25 -6.37
CA LYS A 255 -5.25 -18.46 -5.59
C LYS A 255 -5.02 -18.25 -4.10
N PHE A 256 -3.95 -17.56 -3.71
CA PHE A 256 -3.65 -17.27 -2.31
C PHE A 256 -4.65 -16.29 -1.68
N LEU A 257 -5.06 -15.26 -2.42
CA LEU A 257 -6.04 -14.27 -1.96
C LEU A 257 -7.45 -14.87 -1.78
N ASN A 258 -7.76 -15.94 -2.52
CA ASN A 258 -9.04 -16.64 -2.48
C ASN A 258 -9.09 -17.86 -1.54
N ALA A 259 -7.97 -18.20 -0.89
CA ALA A 259 -7.84 -19.36 0.00
C ALA A 259 -8.11 -18.99 1.46
#